data_AF-A0A832GSP2-F1
#
_entry.id   AF-A0A832GSP2-F1
#
_cell.length_a   1.000
_cell.length_b   1.000
_cell.length_c   1.000
_cell.angle_alpha   90.00
_cell.angle_beta   90.00
_cell.angle_gamma   90.00
#
_symmetry.space_group_name_H-M   'P 1'
#
loop_
_entity.id
_entity.type
_entity.pdbx_description
1 polymer ?
#
loop_
_entity_poly.entity_id
_entity_poly.type
_entity_poly.pdbx_seq_one_letter_code
_entity_poly.pdbx_strand_id
1 'polypeptide(L)'
;MSRNISFPLIQFHYQAAGPATKMLFYEVAAGMIEIVASGQAIETAHPARAVEIDYVTPLEMKFSVEVAYAAAGMKRTTANEIVKELLKKYENNIKNAPKGKKYQECFDLKTNKPCEEYLKIYNEVKKELEDIGVPLE
;
A
#
# COMPACT_ATOMS: atom_id res chain seq x y z
N MET A 1 12.17 -11.10 14.79
CA MET A 1 13.53 -11.23 14.26
C MET A 1 14.35 -9.96 14.49
N SER A 2 13.85 -8.78 14.12
CA SER A 2 14.55 -7.48 14.26
C SER A 2 15.02 -7.11 15.67
N ARG A 3 14.39 -7.66 16.72
CA ARG A 3 14.84 -7.45 18.11
C ARG A 3 16.15 -8.17 18.44
N ASN A 4 16.41 -9.31 17.78
CA ASN A 4 17.41 -10.28 18.22
C ASN A 4 18.56 -10.46 17.22
N ILE A 5 18.46 -9.87 16.03
CA ILE A 5 19.47 -9.95 14.97
C ILE A 5 19.95 -8.53 14.65
N SER A 6 21.26 -8.34 14.50
CA SER A 6 21.90 -7.04 14.24
C SER A 6 21.94 -6.64 12.76
N PHE A 7 21.27 -7.39 11.88
CA PHE A 7 21.22 -7.13 10.44
C PHE A 7 19.82 -6.62 10.04
N PRO A 8 19.71 -5.64 9.12
CA PRO A 8 18.43 -5.17 8.62
C PRO A 8 17.63 -6.27 7.92
N LEU A 9 16.41 -6.52 8.38
CA LEU A 9 15.50 -7.45 7.71
C LEU A 9 14.61 -6.67 6.74
N ILE A 10 14.81 -6.88 5.44
CA ILE A 10 13.95 -6.33 4.39
C ILE A 10 12.77 -7.27 4.20
N GLN A 11 11.58 -6.70 4.06
CA GLN A 11 10.35 -7.44 3.82
C GLN A 11 9.73 -7.04 2.47
N PHE A 12 9.40 -8.04 1.66
CA PHE A 12 8.84 -7.89 0.32
C PHE A 12 7.34 -8.18 0.37
N HIS A 13 6.50 -7.18 0.09
CA HIS A 13 5.05 -7.35 0.07
C HIS A 13 4.53 -7.35 -1.36
N TYR A 14 3.89 -8.47 -1.74
CA TYR A 14 3.24 -8.67 -3.03
C TYR A 14 1.73 -8.55 -2.88
N GLN A 15 1.15 -7.55 -3.52
CA GLN A 15 -0.28 -7.27 -3.44
C GLN A 15 -1.03 -8.05 -4.51
N ALA A 16 -2.20 -8.57 -4.15
CA ALA A 16 -3.01 -9.33 -5.09
C ALA A 16 -3.65 -8.41 -6.14
N ALA A 17 -4.11 -7.22 -5.72
CA ALA A 17 -4.70 -6.24 -6.62
C ALA A 17 -3.66 -5.44 -7.41
N GLY A 18 -4.06 -4.94 -8.58
CA GLY A 18 -3.21 -4.06 -9.39
C GLY A 18 -3.54 -2.57 -9.27
N PRO A 19 -2.84 -1.71 -10.05
CA PRO A 19 -2.96 -0.26 -9.98
C PRO A 19 -4.35 0.25 -10.33
N ALA A 20 -4.64 1.48 -9.94
CA ALA A 20 -5.97 2.09 -10.10
C ALA A 20 -7.10 1.30 -9.44
N THR A 21 -6.82 0.64 -8.30
CA THR A 21 -7.83 -0.03 -7.47
C THR A 21 -7.70 0.41 -6.02
N LYS A 22 -8.84 0.50 -5.31
CA LYS A 22 -8.82 0.74 -3.86
C LYS A 22 -8.17 -0.40 -3.09
N MET A 23 -8.42 -1.63 -3.53
CA MET A 23 -7.90 -2.83 -2.89
C MET A 23 -6.38 -2.81 -2.80
N LEU A 24 -5.69 -2.40 -3.87
CA LEU A 24 -4.23 -2.25 -3.84
C LEU A 24 -3.79 -1.33 -2.69
N PHE A 25 -4.39 -0.14 -2.56
CA PHE A 25 -3.99 0.79 -1.52
C PHE A 25 -4.31 0.28 -0.10
N TYR A 26 -5.40 -0.47 0.10
CA TYR A 26 -5.64 -1.11 1.39
C TYR A 26 -4.60 -2.19 1.71
N GLU A 27 -4.24 -3.04 0.73
CA GLU A 27 -3.21 -4.07 0.89
C GLU A 27 -1.83 -3.43 1.17
N VAL A 28 -1.48 -2.37 0.44
CA VAL A 28 -0.24 -1.62 0.66
C VAL A 28 -0.24 -0.98 2.04
N ALA A 29 -1.32 -0.32 2.45
CA ALA A 29 -1.39 0.36 3.73
C ALA A 29 -1.24 -0.63 4.90
N ALA A 30 -1.98 -1.74 4.84
CA ALA A 30 -1.88 -2.80 5.85
C ALA A 30 -0.45 -3.36 5.94
N GLY A 31 0.18 -3.60 4.78
CA GLY A 31 1.55 -4.09 4.71
C GLY A 31 2.58 -3.11 5.27
N MET A 32 2.53 -1.84 4.89
CA MET A 32 3.50 -0.83 5.34
C MET A 32 3.38 -0.57 6.84
N ILE A 33 2.15 -0.49 7.37
CA ILE A 33 1.91 -0.31 8.80
C ILE A 33 2.48 -1.48 9.60
N GLU A 34 2.27 -2.71 9.12
CA GLU A 34 2.78 -3.92 9.76
C GLU A 34 4.31 -3.98 9.77
N ILE A 35 4.96 -3.78 8.62
CA ILE A 35 6.44 -3.77 8.49
C ILE A 35 7.06 -2.75 9.45
N VAL A 36 6.56 -1.51 9.42
CA VAL A 36 7.15 -0.42 10.21
C VAL A 36 6.94 -0.67 11.70
N ALA A 37 5.73 -1.06 12.12
CA ALA A 37 5.44 -1.33 13.53
C ALA A 37 6.20 -2.57 14.07
N SER A 38 6.53 -3.54 13.21
CA SER A 38 7.30 -4.73 13.56
C SER A 38 8.82 -4.47 13.60
N GLY A 39 9.28 -3.33 13.06
CA GLY A 39 10.68 -2.90 13.04
C GLY A 39 11.48 -3.54 11.90
N GLN A 40 10.84 -3.79 10.77
CA GLN A 40 11.48 -4.27 9.54
C GLN A 40 11.83 -3.09 8.61
N ALA A 41 12.79 -3.32 7.72
CA ALA A 41 13.10 -2.38 6.65
C ALA A 41 12.05 -2.49 5.54
N ILE A 42 11.60 -1.34 5.07
CA ILE A 42 10.58 -1.25 4.04
C ILE A 42 11.15 -1.51 2.66
N GLU A 43 10.32 -2.08 1.82
CA GLU A 43 10.39 -1.96 0.38
C GLU A 43 9.02 -1.53 -0.12
N THR A 44 8.94 -0.91 -1.29
CA THR A 44 7.69 -0.42 -1.86
C THR A 44 6.78 -1.57 -2.35
N ALA A 45 5.54 -1.22 -2.70
CA ALA A 45 4.54 -2.16 -3.18
C ALA A 45 4.92 -2.92 -4.47
N HIS A 46 4.44 -4.16 -4.58
CA HIS A 46 4.52 -5.00 -5.78
C HIS A 46 3.10 -5.38 -6.24
N PRO A 47 2.41 -4.48 -6.95
CA PRO A 47 1.04 -4.69 -7.41
C PRO A 47 0.90 -5.87 -8.38
N ALA A 48 -0.33 -6.38 -8.50
CA ALA A 48 -0.70 -7.46 -9.41
C ALA A 48 0.21 -8.70 -9.29
N ARG A 49 0.66 -9.00 -8.07
CA ARG A 49 1.59 -10.10 -7.73
C ARG A 49 2.95 -10.01 -8.43
N ALA A 50 3.29 -8.86 -9.01
CA ALA A 50 4.46 -8.64 -9.86
C ALA A 50 4.59 -9.61 -11.06
N VAL A 51 3.48 -10.18 -11.55
CA VAL A 51 3.48 -11.09 -12.70
C VAL A 51 2.97 -10.44 -13.99
N GLU A 52 2.47 -9.21 -13.89
CA GLU A 52 1.80 -8.51 -14.99
C GLU A 52 2.68 -7.35 -15.52
N ILE A 53 2.87 -7.32 -16.85
CA ILE A 53 3.72 -6.32 -17.53
C ILE A 53 3.06 -4.94 -17.50
N ASP A 54 3.83 -3.93 -17.10
CA ASP A 54 3.42 -2.52 -16.97
C ASP A 54 2.36 -2.24 -15.89
N TYR A 55 2.20 -3.13 -14.89
CA TYR A 55 1.28 -2.94 -13.77
C TYR A 55 1.93 -2.32 -12.54
N VAL A 56 3.04 -1.59 -12.71
CA VAL A 56 3.72 -0.87 -11.61
C VAL A 56 3.79 0.61 -11.96
N THR A 57 3.39 1.47 -11.04
CA THR A 57 3.29 2.91 -11.24
C THR A 57 3.94 3.69 -10.08
N PRO A 58 4.32 4.96 -10.29
CA PRO A 58 4.88 5.80 -9.21
C PRO A 58 3.90 6.08 -8.06
N LEU A 59 2.59 5.95 -8.26
CA LEU A 59 1.61 6.42 -7.27
C LEU A 59 1.53 5.52 -6.04
N GLU A 60 1.51 4.20 -6.21
CA GLU A 60 1.57 3.24 -5.10
C GLU A 60 2.93 3.24 -4.40
N MET A 61 4.01 3.60 -5.10
CA MET A 61 5.34 3.78 -4.51
C MET A 61 5.34 4.97 -3.56
N LYS A 62 4.82 6.11 -4.02
CA LYS A 62 4.63 7.31 -3.20
C LYS A 62 3.75 7.00 -1.98
N PHE A 63 2.62 6.33 -2.20
CA PHE A 63 1.72 5.95 -1.13
C PHE A 63 2.39 5.01 -0.10
N SER A 64 3.21 4.06 -0.55
CA SER A 64 3.96 3.16 0.35
C SER A 64 4.84 3.96 1.31
N VAL A 65 5.55 4.96 0.77
CA VAL A 65 6.42 5.85 1.56
C VAL A 65 5.61 6.69 2.54
N GLU A 66 4.52 7.31 2.09
CA GLU A 66 3.64 8.11 2.96
C GLU A 66 3.10 7.30 4.14
N VAL A 67 2.57 6.10 3.88
CA VAL A 67 2.05 5.23 4.95
C VAL A 67 3.18 4.76 5.87
N ALA A 68 4.35 4.43 5.32
CA ALA A 68 5.49 4.01 6.13
C ALA A 68 5.95 5.13 7.09
N TYR A 69 6.00 6.38 6.61
CA TYR A 69 6.29 7.54 7.46
C TYR A 69 5.22 7.75 8.52
N ALA A 70 3.93 7.67 8.16
CA ALA A 70 2.83 7.81 9.11
C ALA A 70 2.79 6.68 10.17
N ALA A 71 3.27 5.50 9.83
CA ALA A 71 3.39 4.36 10.75
C ALA A 71 4.61 4.47 11.67
N ALA A 72 5.57 5.33 11.37
CA ALA A 72 6.77 5.48 12.19
C ALA A 72 6.41 5.98 13.61
N GLY A 73 6.85 5.25 14.63
CA GLY A 73 6.53 5.55 16.02
C GLY A 73 5.12 5.09 16.48
N MET A 74 4.32 4.48 15.60
CA MET A 74 3.03 3.92 15.95
C MET A 74 3.17 2.78 16.97
N LYS A 75 2.28 2.74 17.97
CA LYS A 75 2.24 1.61 18.92
C LYS A 75 1.77 0.35 18.18
N ARG A 76 2.42 -0.79 18.46
CA ARG A 76 2.06 -2.09 17.84
C ARG A 76 0.60 -2.48 18.04
N THR A 77 0.00 -2.12 19.19
CA THR A 77 -1.42 -2.39 19.47
C THR A 77 -2.34 -1.62 18.53
N THR A 78 -2.06 -0.33 18.32
CA THR A 78 -2.78 0.53 17.39
C THR A 78 -2.59 0.07 15.94
N ALA A 79 -1.34 -0.23 15.55
CA ALA A 79 -1.04 -0.77 14.23
C ALA A 79 -1.84 -2.06 13.94
N ASN A 80 -1.89 -2.98 14.91
CA ASN A 80 -2.66 -4.22 14.80
C ASN A 80 -4.17 -4.00 14.66
N GLU A 81 -4.75 -3.00 15.35
CA GLU A 81 -6.16 -2.65 15.19
C GLU A 81 -6.45 -2.09 13.79
N ILE A 82 -5.62 -1.15 13.31
CA ILE A 82 -5.74 -0.55 11.98
C ILE A 82 -5.61 -1.63 10.89
N VAL A 83 -4.61 -2.50 10.98
CA VAL A 83 -4.40 -3.60 10.02
C VAL A 83 -5.62 -4.54 9.97
N LYS A 84 -6.22 -4.85 11.13
CA LYS A 84 -7.45 -5.65 11.17
C LYS A 84 -8.64 -4.96 10.50
N GLU A 85 -8.81 -3.66 10.70
CA GLU A 85 -9.86 -2.90 10.01
C GLU A 85 -9.65 -2.86 8.49
N LEU A 86 -8.40 -2.71 8.04
CA LEU A 86 -8.05 -2.77 6.62
C LEU A 86 -8.30 -4.16 6.03
N LEU A 87 -7.91 -5.22 6.73
CA LEU A 87 -8.08 -6.60 6.28
C LEU A 87 -9.55 -6.92 5.96
N LYS A 88 -10.49 -6.46 6.79
CA LYS A 88 -11.94 -6.61 6.54
C LYS A 88 -12.40 -6.08 5.18
N LYS A 89 -11.71 -5.07 4.62
CA LYS A 89 -12.08 -4.44 3.35
C LYS A 89 -11.71 -5.27 2.13
N TYR A 90 -10.72 -6.16 2.22
CA TYR A 90 -10.18 -6.86 1.04
C TYR A 90 -9.98 -8.37 1.19
N GLU A 91 -9.95 -8.92 2.41
CA GLU A 91 -9.61 -10.33 2.66
C GLU A 91 -10.45 -11.31 1.83
N ASN A 92 -11.77 -11.10 1.81
CA ASN A 92 -12.71 -11.94 1.07
C ASN A 92 -12.51 -11.89 -0.46
N ASN A 93 -11.82 -10.87 -0.97
CA ASN A 93 -11.62 -10.67 -2.39
C ASN A 93 -10.19 -11.03 -2.86
N ILE A 94 -9.30 -11.51 -1.99
CA ILE A 94 -7.91 -11.86 -2.35
C ILE A 94 -7.86 -12.85 -3.53
N LYS A 95 -8.73 -13.87 -3.54
CA LYS A 95 -8.79 -14.87 -4.62
C LYS A 95 -9.22 -14.27 -5.97
N ASN A 96 -10.02 -13.20 -5.93
CA ASN A 96 -10.59 -12.53 -7.10
C ASN A 96 -10.15 -11.06 -7.16
N ALA A 97 -8.89 -10.80 -6.77
CA ALA A 97 -8.39 -9.44 -6.64
C ALA A 97 -8.46 -8.73 -8.01
N PRO A 98 -8.89 -7.45 -8.03
CA PRO A 98 -9.02 -6.72 -9.28
C PRO A 98 -7.64 -6.52 -9.91
N LYS A 99 -7.51 -6.92 -11.17
CA LYS A 99 -6.26 -6.79 -11.93
C LYS A 99 -5.78 -5.33 -12.04
N GLY A 100 -6.71 -4.38 -12.00
CA GLY A 100 -6.37 -2.96 -12.15
C GLY A 100 -6.02 -2.57 -13.57
N LYS A 101 -5.25 -1.48 -13.71
CA LYS A 101 -4.88 -0.86 -14.98
C LYS A 101 -3.36 -0.86 -15.16
N LYS A 102 -2.90 -0.93 -16.41
CA LYS A 102 -1.50 -0.70 -16.77
C LYS A 102 -1.13 0.77 -16.58
N TYR A 103 0.17 1.05 -16.49
CA TYR A 103 0.69 2.42 -16.44
C TYR A 103 0.10 3.31 -17.54
N GLN A 104 0.09 2.84 -18.79
CA GLN A 104 -0.43 3.60 -19.93
C GLN A 104 -1.94 3.87 -19.87
N GLU A 105 -2.68 3.14 -19.05
CA GLU A 105 -4.14 3.26 -18.88
C GLU A 105 -4.52 4.15 -17.69
N CYS A 106 -3.58 4.43 -16.78
CA CYS A 106 -3.81 5.23 -15.59
C CYS A 106 -2.88 6.43 -15.43
N PHE A 107 -1.94 6.64 -16.38
CA PHE A 107 -1.08 7.81 -16.48
C PHE A 107 -1.14 8.44 -17.86
N ASP A 108 -1.03 9.76 -17.91
CA ASP A 108 -0.75 10.48 -19.14
C ASP A 108 0.74 10.34 -19.49
N LEU A 109 1.03 9.61 -20.57
CA LEU A 109 2.39 9.32 -21.03
C LEU A 109 3.20 10.55 -21.47
N LYS A 110 2.55 11.69 -21.75
CA LYS A 110 3.24 12.92 -22.11
C LYS A 110 3.66 13.71 -20.87
N THR A 111 2.81 13.72 -19.85
CA THR A 111 3.02 14.53 -18.64
C THR A 111 3.55 13.72 -17.45
N ASN A 112 3.54 12.39 -17.55
CA ASN A 112 3.84 11.44 -16.48
C ASN A 112 2.98 11.64 -15.22
N LYS A 113 1.77 12.18 -15.38
CA LYS A 113 0.83 12.42 -14.27
C LYS A 113 -0.23 11.32 -14.22
N PRO A 114 -0.66 10.91 -13.01
CA PRO A 114 -1.77 9.97 -12.89
C PRO A 114 -3.06 10.62 -13.40
N CYS A 115 -3.97 9.82 -13.96
CA CYS A 115 -5.28 10.28 -14.39
C CYS A 115 -6.16 10.65 -13.18
N GLU A 116 -7.18 11.48 -13.42
CA GLU A 116 -8.08 11.96 -12.36
C GLU A 116 -8.79 10.83 -11.61
N GLU A 117 -9.15 9.76 -12.31
CA GLU A 117 -9.76 8.57 -11.70
C GLU A 117 -8.82 7.92 -10.68
N TYR A 118 -7.54 7.77 -11.03
CA TYR A 118 -6.57 7.15 -10.13
C TYR A 118 -6.28 8.06 -8.92
N LEU A 119 -6.15 9.38 -9.15
CA LEU A 119 -6.00 10.36 -8.07
C LEU A 119 -7.21 10.38 -7.13
N LYS A 120 -8.42 10.24 -7.66
CA LYS A 120 -9.64 10.15 -6.84
C LYS A 120 -9.61 8.95 -5.91
N ILE A 121 -9.25 7.77 -6.43
CA ILE A 121 -9.10 6.54 -5.63
C ILE A 121 -8.04 6.75 -4.54
N TYR A 122 -6.88 7.29 -4.91
CA TYR A 122 -5.78 7.56 -3.98
C TYR A 122 -6.21 8.50 -2.85
N ASN A 123 -6.83 9.63 -3.16
CA ASN A 123 -7.28 10.60 -2.16
C ASN A 123 -8.40 10.04 -1.26
N GLU A 124 -9.30 9.23 -1.83
CA GLU A 124 -10.37 8.60 -1.07
C GLU A 124 -9.79 7.60 -0.05
N VAL A 125 -8.82 6.78 -0.45
CA VAL A 125 -8.17 5.84 0.47
C VAL A 125 -7.33 6.57 1.52
N LYS A 126 -6.62 7.66 1.15
CA LYS A 126 -5.91 8.50 2.16
C LYS A 126 -6.86 9.00 3.23
N LYS A 127 -8.02 9.53 2.85
CA LYS A 127 -9.03 9.99 3.79
C LYS A 127 -9.56 8.86 4.67
N GLU A 128 -9.86 7.70 4.10
CA GLU A 128 -10.28 6.53 4.88
C GLU A 128 -9.21 6.08 5.89
N LEU A 129 -7.92 6.23 5.56
CA LEU A 129 -6.81 5.94 6.46
C LEU A 129 -6.68 6.96 7.59
N GLU A 130 -6.86 8.25 7.28
CA GLU A 130 -6.92 9.32 8.29
C GLU A 130 -8.06 9.08 9.28
N ASP A 131 -9.24 8.71 8.78
CA ASP A 131 -10.43 8.43 9.59
C ASP A 131 -10.24 7.26 10.58
N ILE A 132 -9.36 6.29 10.25
CA ILE A 132 -9.01 5.17 11.14
C ILE A 132 -7.72 5.39 11.94
N GLY A 133 -7.16 6.60 11.91
CA GLY A 133 -6.06 7.00 12.78
C GLY A 133 -4.65 6.86 12.20
N VAL A 134 -4.50 6.80 10.87
CA VAL A 134 -3.20 6.91 10.20
C VAL A 134 -2.92 8.39 9.87
N PRO A 135 -1.93 9.04 10.49
CA PRO A 135 -1.68 10.47 10.30
C PRO A 135 -0.92 10.72 8.99
N LEU A 136 -1.64 10.72 7.87
CA LEU A 136 -1.08 11.06 6.56
C LEU A 136 -0.99 12.59 6.41
N GLU A 137 0.11 13.06 5.84
CA GLU A 137 0.32 14.48 5.46
C GLU A 137 -0.17 14.77 4.02
#